data_AF-A0A834KIW3-F1
#
_entry.id   AF-A0A834KIW3-F1
#
_cell.length_a   1.000
_cell.length_b   1.000
_cell.length_c   1.000
_cell.angle_alpha   90.00
_cell.angle_beta   90.00
_cell.angle_gamma   90.00
#
_symmetry.space_group_name_H-M   'P 1'
#
loop_
_entity.id
_entity.type
_entity.pdbx_description
1 polymer ?
#
loop_
_entity_poly.entity_id
_entity_poly.type
_entity_poly.pdbx_seq_one_letter_code
_entity_poly.pdbx_strand_id
1 'polypeptide(L)'
;MATEEHKRLANVVKQIHALLRKECEKYGAEIAWQKHVSRNDVLQKYVMSMKDLATTHWKGNNTDSLSGTYCRIEWIKSQCKEYFFNGGKKKYSNREFSIKGKIGELSIIDDNIEEQNMLISKQDYYNDKELLNEADQIFQKISVLDVGSCYNPFEMEDMFKVTAIDLVAVQPNVLQCDFLSVDIGREQILSADKKKILQLHEESFDVVVFSLLLEYMPCPKQRYLCCSKAYNLLKKNGILFIISPDSKHVGANAKLIKSWRYVLSKLGFMRIKYEKLRHIHCLIFRKCIYKEVALRWANMQTFSESNILYQSEDKIFIPQDFKTVDDKHNENSNHDIHDLLCSFNELPFAEL
;
A
#
# COMPACT_ATOMS: atom_id res chain seq x y z
N MET A 1 10.65 11.95 26.78
CA MET A 1 11.54 10.87 26.30
C MET A 1 10.71 9.62 26.06
N ALA A 2 11.11 8.74 25.13
CA ALA A 2 10.37 7.50 24.87
C ALA A 2 10.38 6.65 26.14
N THR A 3 9.22 6.17 26.57
CA THR A 3 9.12 5.31 27.76
C THR A 3 9.88 4.00 27.53
N GLU A 4 10.35 3.36 28.60
CA GLU A 4 11.02 2.05 28.49
C GLU A 4 10.12 1.01 27.84
N GLU A 5 8.81 1.07 28.11
CA GLU A 5 7.83 0.20 27.48
C GLU A 5 7.74 0.42 25.97
N HIS A 6 7.70 1.68 25.52
CA HIS A 6 7.73 1.99 24.10
C HIS A 6 9.00 1.43 23.42
N LYS A 7 10.18 1.62 24.02
CA LYS A 7 11.43 1.04 23.48
C LYS A 7 11.37 -0.49 23.42
N ARG A 8 10.81 -1.14 24.44
CA ARG A 8 10.65 -2.60 24.51
C ARG A 8 9.77 -3.11 23.37
N LEU A 9 8.59 -2.52 23.17
CA LEU A 9 7.66 -2.90 22.09
C LEU A 9 8.28 -2.70 20.71
N ALA A 10 8.95 -1.56 20.48
CA ALA A 10 9.66 -1.30 19.24
C ALA A 10 10.76 -2.35 18.99
N ASN A 11 11.53 -2.72 20.02
CA ASN A 11 12.59 -3.72 19.89
C ASN A 11 12.05 -5.10 19.49
N VAL A 12 10.90 -5.52 20.00
CA VAL A 12 10.24 -6.77 19.58
C VAL A 12 9.96 -6.77 18.07
N VAL A 13 9.34 -5.70 17.56
CA VAL A 13 9.03 -5.55 16.13
C VAL A 13 10.30 -5.63 15.28
N LYS A 14 11.35 -4.91 15.70
CA LYS A 14 12.64 -4.87 15.00
C LYS A 14 13.33 -6.23 14.93
N GLN A 15 13.42 -6.93 16.06
CA GLN A 15 14.07 -8.24 16.12
C GLN A 15 13.38 -9.25 15.20
N ILE A 16 12.05 -9.20 15.13
CA ILE A 16 11.28 -10.09 14.26
C ILE A 16 11.53 -9.78 12.78
N HIS A 17 11.56 -8.51 12.39
CA HIS A 17 11.91 -8.10 11.02
C HIS A 17 13.35 -8.51 10.66
N ALA A 18 14.30 -8.27 11.55
CA ALA A 18 15.72 -8.60 11.35
C ALA A 18 15.91 -10.11 11.20
N LEU A 19 15.26 -10.90 12.06
CA LEU A 19 15.28 -12.37 11.96
C LEU A 19 14.71 -12.84 10.62
N LEU A 20 13.55 -12.32 10.21
CA LEU A 20 12.92 -12.69 8.95
C LEU A 20 13.80 -12.37 7.73
N ARG A 21 14.46 -11.21 7.71
CA ARG A 21 15.41 -10.85 6.63
C ARG A 21 16.65 -11.73 6.64
N LYS A 22 17.24 -11.98 7.81
CA LYS A 22 18.38 -12.91 7.95
C LYS A 22 18.04 -14.32 7.48
N GLU A 23 16.84 -14.79 7.78
CA GLU A 23 16.37 -16.09 7.31
C GLU A 23 16.09 -16.10 5.80
N CYS A 24 15.58 -15.00 5.25
CA CYS A 24 15.40 -14.84 3.81
C CYS A 24 16.73 -14.89 3.05
N GLU A 25 17.78 -14.27 3.59
CA GLU A 25 19.13 -14.34 3.03
C GLU A 25 19.70 -15.76 3.11
N LYS A 26 19.47 -16.45 4.24
CA LYS A 26 20.04 -17.78 4.49
C LYS A 26 19.33 -18.92 3.76
N TYR A 27 18.00 -18.87 3.68
CA TYR A 27 17.18 -19.99 3.21
C TYR A 27 16.37 -19.66 1.93
N GLY A 28 16.40 -18.42 1.46
CA GLY A 28 15.52 -17.94 0.41
C GLY A 28 14.15 -17.50 0.94
N ALA A 29 13.47 -16.66 0.16
CA ALA A 29 12.25 -15.95 0.58
C ALA A 29 11.09 -16.89 0.94
N GLU A 30 10.89 -17.95 0.15
CA GLU A 30 9.78 -18.90 0.34
C GLU A 30 9.93 -19.66 1.67
N ILE A 31 11.08 -20.30 1.88
CA ILE A 31 11.36 -21.09 3.08
C ILE A 31 11.36 -20.20 4.34
N ALA A 32 11.93 -18.99 4.24
CA ALA A 32 11.95 -18.04 5.34
C ALA A 32 10.53 -17.60 5.73
N TRP A 33 9.67 -17.31 4.74
CA TRP A 33 8.28 -16.95 4.98
C TRP A 33 7.51 -18.09 5.63
N GLN A 34 7.62 -19.32 5.10
CA GLN A 34 6.96 -20.51 5.67
C GLN A 34 7.36 -20.74 7.14
N LYS A 35 8.66 -20.66 7.45
CA LYS A 35 9.14 -20.76 8.84
C LYS A 35 8.58 -19.66 9.71
N HIS A 36 8.52 -18.45 9.20
CA HIS A 36 8.04 -17.29 9.94
C HIS A 36 6.55 -17.38 10.27
N VAL A 37 5.71 -17.75 9.29
CA VAL A 37 4.26 -17.90 9.50
C VAL A 37 3.90 -19.06 10.43
N SER A 38 4.78 -20.06 10.60
CA SER A 38 4.58 -21.15 11.56
C SER A 38 4.80 -20.79 13.04
N ARG A 39 5.40 -19.62 13.33
CA ARG A 39 5.77 -19.21 14.70
C ARG A 39 4.65 -18.41 15.37
N ASN A 40 3.57 -19.10 15.75
CA ASN A 40 2.37 -18.47 16.31
C ASN A 40 2.66 -17.57 17.53
N ASP A 41 3.53 -17.98 18.45
CA ASP A 41 3.87 -17.21 19.65
C ASP A 41 4.63 -15.92 19.32
N VAL A 42 5.54 -15.99 18.34
CA VAL A 42 6.30 -14.83 17.84
C VAL A 42 5.37 -13.85 17.13
N LEU A 43 4.46 -14.35 16.29
CA LEU A 43 3.49 -13.52 15.58
C LEU A 43 2.47 -12.87 16.52
N GLN A 44 2.00 -13.59 17.55
CA GLN A 44 1.14 -12.99 18.57
C GLN A 44 1.84 -11.84 19.29
N LYS A 45 3.10 -12.04 19.72
CA LYS A 45 3.91 -10.97 20.32
C LYS A 45 4.10 -9.80 19.37
N TYR A 46 4.34 -10.07 18.09
CA TYR A 46 4.46 -9.03 17.06
C TYR A 46 3.20 -8.18 16.94
N VAL A 47 2.04 -8.83 16.73
CA VAL A 47 0.76 -8.14 16.54
C VAL A 47 0.38 -7.35 17.80
N MET A 48 0.52 -7.94 18.99
CA MET A 48 0.28 -7.21 20.25
C MET A 48 1.20 -5.99 20.38
N SER A 49 2.49 -6.15 20.07
CA SER A 49 3.43 -5.01 20.14
C SER A 49 3.07 -3.90 19.16
N MET A 50 2.69 -4.26 17.93
CA MET A 50 2.23 -3.31 16.92
C MET A 50 0.94 -2.59 17.33
N LYS A 51 0.00 -3.32 17.95
CA LYS A 51 -1.24 -2.75 18.48
C LYS A 51 -0.94 -1.72 19.55
N ASP A 52 -0.16 -2.10 20.56
CA ASP A 52 0.13 -1.25 21.72
C ASP A 52 0.93 0.00 21.30
N LEU A 53 1.89 -0.14 20.38
CA LEU A 53 2.55 1.00 19.75
C LEU A 53 1.53 1.95 19.11
N ALA A 54 0.60 1.41 18.31
CA ALA A 54 -0.38 2.21 17.60
C ALA A 54 -1.41 2.89 18.50
N THR A 55 -1.95 2.18 19.48
CA THR A 55 -3.05 2.69 20.29
C THR A 55 -2.60 3.50 21.49
N THR A 56 -1.41 3.22 22.03
CA THR A 56 -0.93 3.83 23.27
C THR A 56 0.13 4.89 23.01
N HIS A 57 1.03 4.65 22.05
CA HIS A 57 2.17 5.53 21.83
C HIS A 57 2.00 6.45 20.63
N TRP A 58 1.34 6.02 19.55
CA TRP A 58 1.15 6.85 18.34
C TRP A 58 -0.09 7.75 18.42
N LYS A 59 -1.18 7.34 19.10
CA LYS A 59 -2.37 8.19 19.26
C LYS A 59 -2.09 9.49 20.02
N GLY A 60 -1.28 9.45 21.07
CA GLY A 60 -1.04 10.61 21.95
C GLY A 60 -0.18 11.73 21.36
N ASN A 61 0.63 11.45 20.32
CA ASN A 61 1.50 12.48 19.71
C ASN A 61 0.81 13.24 18.56
N ASN A 62 -0.41 12.81 18.19
CA ASN A 62 -1.19 13.40 17.11
C ASN A 62 -2.26 14.40 17.62
N THR A 63 -2.42 14.56 18.95
CA THR A 63 -3.38 15.51 19.54
C THR A 63 -2.85 16.93 19.67
N ASP A 64 -1.56 17.17 19.43
CA ASP A 64 -1.02 18.52 19.29
C ASP A 64 -1.38 19.07 17.91
N SER A 65 -2.55 19.71 17.83
CA SER A 65 -3.03 20.44 16.65
C SER A 65 -2.08 21.55 16.17
N LEU A 66 -1.11 21.93 17.02
CA LEU A 66 -0.03 22.87 16.71
C LEU A 66 1.12 22.24 15.89
N SER A 67 1.25 20.91 15.88
CA SER A 67 2.39 20.21 15.25
C SER A 67 2.20 19.88 13.77
N GLY A 68 1.01 20.12 13.21
CA GLY A 68 0.69 19.85 11.80
C GLY A 68 0.82 18.39 11.36
N THR A 69 1.03 17.45 12.29
CA THR A 69 1.26 16.03 11.98
C THR A 69 -0.08 15.32 11.87
N TYR A 70 -0.56 15.11 10.63
CA TYR A 70 -1.72 14.26 10.37
C TYR A 70 -1.37 12.80 10.69
N CYS A 71 -2.15 12.15 11.56
CA CYS A 71 -2.07 10.70 11.73
C CYS A 71 -2.32 10.01 10.37
N ARG A 72 -1.53 8.99 10.01
CA ARG A 72 -1.69 8.25 8.74
C ARG A 72 -3.11 7.74 8.50
N ILE A 73 -3.82 7.41 9.59
CA ILE A 73 -5.21 6.95 9.56
C ILE A 73 -6.15 8.07 9.12
N GLU A 74 -6.02 9.26 9.70
CA GLU A 74 -6.79 10.45 9.31
C GLU A 74 -6.43 10.90 7.89
N TRP A 75 -5.15 10.79 7.52
CA TRP A 75 -4.73 11.04 6.15
C TRP A 75 -5.46 10.11 5.18
N ILE A 76 -5.43 8.78 5.40
CA ILE A 76 -6.17 7.81 4.55
C ILE A 76 -7.67 8.15 4.48
N LYS A 77 -8.32 8.43 5.62
CA LYS A 77 -9.74 8.81 5.66
C LYS A 77 -10.02 10.04 4.80
N SER A 78 -9.24 11.11 4.97
CA SER A 78 -9.37 12.34 4.18
C SER A 78 -9.23 12.05 2.69
N GLN A 79 -8.24 11.24 2.30
CA GLN A 79 -8.00 10.92 0.89
C GLN A 79 -9.09 10.04 0.28
N CYS A 80 -9.70 9.14 1.06
CA CYS A 80 -10.89 8.41 0.65
C CYS A 80 -12.06 9.36 0.41
N LYS A 81 -12.32 10.31 1.32
CA LYS A 81 -13.39 11.31 1.14
C LYS A 81 -13.17 12.14 -0.12
N GLU A 82 -11.95 12.64 -0.30
CA GLU A 82 -11.59 13.42 -1.50
C GLU A 82 -11.76 12.63 -2.79
N TYR A 83 -11.36 11.36 -2.80
CA TYR A 83 -11.42 10.53 -3.98
C TYR A 83 -12.85 10.07 -4.32
N PHE A 84 -13.60 9.53 -3.35
CA PHE A 84 -14.89 8.90 -3.62
C PHE A 84 -16.09 9.85 -3.53
N PHE A 85 -16.02 10.89 -2.69
CA PHE A 85 -17.16 11.79 -2.45
C PHE A 85 -16.95 13.20 -3.02
N ASN A 86 -15.71 13.70 -3.09
CA ASN A 86 -15.43 15.08 -3.55
C ASN A 86 -14.91 15.13 -5.00
N GLY A 87 -15.42 14.26 -5.87
CA GLY A 87 -15.16 14.30 -7.31
C GLY A 87 -13.78 13.82 -7.77
N GLY A 88 -12.91 13.35 -6.88
CA GLY A 88 -11.57 12.85 -7.25
C GLY A 88 -11.62 11.68 -8.24
N LYS A 89 -12.54 10.73 -8.05
CA LYS A 89 -12.74 9.57 -8.94
C LYS A 89 -13.11 10.02 -10.36
N LYS A 90 -14.03 10.98 -10.50
CA LYS A 90 -14.44 11.57 -11.79
C LYS A 90 -13.26 12.30 -12.45
N LYS A 91 -12.54 13.13 -11.69
CA LYS A 91 -11.34 13.83 -12.15
C LYS A 91 -10.31 12.89 -12.77
N TYR A 92 -9.96 11.78 -12.11
CA TYR A 92 -8.98 10.84 -12.65
C TYR A 92 -9.53 9.96 -13.78
N SER A 93 -10.83 9.69 -13.80
CA SER A 93 -11.47 9.00 -14.94
C SER A 93 -11.37 9.85 -16.21
N ASN A 94 -11.75 11.13 -16.14
CA ASN A 94 -11.61 12.09 -17.25
C ASN A 94 -10.17 12.22 -17.72
N ARG A 95 -9.21 12.22 -16.80
CA ARG A 95 -7.78 12.20 -17.12
C ARG A 95 -7.38 10.96 -17.90
N GLU A 96 -7.85 9.78 -17.51
CA GLU A 96 -7.56 8.53 -18.23
C GLU A 96 -8.17 8.53 -19.63
N PHE A 97 -9.43 8.96 -19.79
CA PHE A 97 -10.07 9.10 -21.09
C PHE A 97 -9.28 10.03 -22.01
N SER A 98 -8.85 11.19 -21.52
CA SER A 98 -8.02 12.13 -22.29
C SER A 98 -6.68 11.51 -22.72
N ILE A 99 -6.03 10.76 -21.84
CA ILE A 99 -4.76 10.09 -22.17
C ILE A 99 -4.99 8.96 -23.19
N LYS A 100 -6.07 8.18 -23.02
CA LYS A 100 -6.45 7.09 -23.92
C LYS A 100 -6.78 7.61 -25.33
N GLY A 101 -7.52 8.70 -25.44
CA GLY A 101 -7.79 9.38 -26.72
C GLY A 101 -6.49 9.76 -27.44
N LYS A 102 -5.55 10.38 -26.72
CA LYS A 102 -4.22 10.73 -27.27
C LYS A 102 -3.39 9.51 -27.68
N ILE A 103 -3.51 8.38 -26.97
CA ILE A 103 -2.85 7.12 -27.38
C ILE A 103 -3.48 6.60 -28.68
N GLY A 104 -4.81 6.65 -28.79
CA GLY A 104 -5.56 6.26 -29.97
C GLY A 104 -5.27 7.14 -31.20
N GLU A 105 -5.21 8.46 -31.02
CA GLU A 105 -4.84 9.40 -32.09
C GLU A 105 -3.40 9.16 -32.59
N LEU A 106 -2.47 8.83 -31.70
CA LEU A 106 -1.09 8.44 -32.07
C LEU A 106 -1.04 7.10 -32.83
N SER A 107 -2.04 6.22 -32.69
CA SER A 107 -2.16 4.98 -33.48
C SER A 107 -2.95 5.15 -34.78
N ILE A 108 -3.75 6.21 -34.93
CA ILE A 108 -4.59 6.48 -36.12
C ILE A 108 -3.82 7.28 -37.20
N ILE A 109 -2.60 7.77 -36.91
CA ILE A 109 -1.73 8.33 -37.97
C ILE A 109 -1.37 7.28 -39.03
N ASP A 110 -1.62 5.98 -38.79
CA ASP A 110 -1.38 4.91 -39.76
C ASP A 110 -2.62 4.21 -40.34
N ASP A 111 -3.88 4.50 -39.97
CA ASP A 111 -5.04 3.96 -40.71
C ASP A 111 -6.39 4.67 -40.43
N ASN A 112 -6.94 5.24 -41.51
CA ASN A 112 -8.32 5.62 -41.89
C ASN A 112 -9.40 6.17 -40.90
N ILE A 113 -10.13 7.15 -41.43
CA ILE A 113 -11.00 8.16 -40.78
C ILE A 113 -12.47 7.68 -40.62
N GLU A 114 -12.72 6.49 -40.04
CA GLU A 114 -14.11 6.03 -39.77
C GLU A 114 -14.42 5.77 -38.29
N GLU A 115 -13.43 5.62 -37.41
CA GLU A 115 -13.68 5.30 -35.98
C GLU A 115 -14.08 6.50 -35.09
N GLN A 116 -13.95 7.75 -35.57
CA GLN A 116 -14.22 8.95 -34.76
C GLN A 116 -15.71 9.09 -34.37
N ASN A 117 -16.64 8.59 -35.19
CA ASN A 117 -18.08 8.67 -34.90
C ASN A 117 -18.53 7.67 -33.81
N MET A 118 -17.78 6.58 -33.59
CA MET A 118 -18.14 5.57 -32.58
C MET A 118 -17.73 6.00 -31.16
N LEU A 119 -16.69 6.82 -31.01
CA LEU A 119 -16.21 7.32 -29.72
C LEU A 119 -17.15 8.38 -29.13
N ILE A 120 -17.66 9.29 -29.97
CA ILE A 120 -18.61 10.34 -29.57
C ILE A 120 -19.91 9.71 -29.05
N SER A 121 -20.46 8.71 -29.76
CA SER A 121 -21.68 8.01 -29.34
C SER A 121 -21.54 7.22 -28.02
N LYS A 122 -20.35 6.72 -27.68
CA LYS A 122 -20.08 6.08 -26.38
C LYS A 122 -19.97 7.09 -25.25
N GLN A 123 -19.49 8.31 -25.55
CA GLN A 123 -19.30 9.37 -24.57
C GLN A 123 -20.65 9.92 -24.08
N ASP A 124 -21.63 10.02 -24.98
CA ASP A 124 -23.01 10.40 -24.65
C ASP A 124 -23.75 9.28 -23.90
N TYR A 125 -23.55 8.02 -24.29
CA TYR A 125 -24.14 6.87 -23.59
C TYR A 125 -23.62 6.69 -22.14
N TYR A 126 -22.35 7.03 -21.86
CA TYR A 126 -21.79 6.99 -20.51
C TYR A 126 -22.26 8.16 -19.63
N ASN A 127 -22.47 9.35 -20.21
CA ASN A 127 -22.97 10.51 -19.48
C ASN A 127 -24.43 10.33 -19.02
N ASP A 128 -25.30 9.73 -19.85
CA ASP A 128 -26.71 9.51 -19.51
C ASP A 128 -26.93 8.44 -18.42
N LYS A 129 -26.00 7.49 -18.25
CA LYS A 129 -26.04 6.48 -17.17
C LYS A 129 -25.46 6.96 -15.84
N GLU A 130 -24.66 8.03 -15.84
CA GLU A 130 -24.09 8.64 -14.64
C GLU A 130 -25.11 9.54 -13.91
N LEU A 131 -25.93 10.29 -14.65
CA LEU A 131 -26.97 11.17 -14.10
C LEU A 131 -28.08 10.43 -13.32
N LEU A 132 -28.35 9.17 -13.67
CA LEU A 132 -29.30 8.31 -12.94
C LEU A 132 -28.70 7.69 -11.66
N ASN A 133 -27.37 7.72 -11.47
CA ASN A 133 -26.64 7.06 -10.38
C ASN A 133 -26.17 8.01 -9.26
N GLU A 134 -26.30 9.33 -9.43
CA GLU A 134 -25.86 10.31 -8.42
C GLU A 134 -26.74 10.25 -7.15
N ALA A 135 -28.01 9.87 -7.27
CA ALA A 135 -28.91 9.67 -6.13
C ALA A 135 -28.60 8.39 -5.33
N ASP A 136 -28.10 7.33 -5.99
CA ASP A 136 -27.78 6.03 -5.37
C ASP A 136 -26.37 6.00 -4.74
N GLN A 137 -25.46 6.88 -5.17
CA GLN A 137 -24.09 6.96 -4.61
C GLN A 137 -24.02 7.56 -3.20
N ILE A 138 -25.07 8.26 -2.75
CA ILE A 138 -25.07 8.98 -1.47
C ILE A 138 -25.02 8.02 -0.26
N PHE A 139 -25.32 6.72 -0.44
CA PHE A 139 -25.37 5.75 0.67
C PHE A 139 -24.42 4.54 0.54
N GLN A 140 -23.60 4.45 -0.51
CA GLN A 140 -22.73 3.27 -0.67
C GLN A 140 -21.42 3.43 0.12
N LYS A 141 -21.27 2.64 1.19
CA LYS A 141 -20.01 2.54 1.94
C LYS A 141 -18.87 2.07 1.03
N ILE A 142 -17.69 2.65 1.21
CA ILE A 142 -16.46 2.27 0.50
C ILE A 142 -15.99 0.93 1.05
N SER A 143 -15.83 -0.07 0.18
CA SER A 143 -15.29 -1.38 0.54
C SER A 143 -13.77 -1.30 0.70
N VAL A 144 -13.27 -1.49 1.92
CA VAL A 144 -11.85 -1.34 2.28
C VAL A 144 -11.26 -2.68 2.69
N LEU A 145 -10.15 -3.09 2.08
CA LEU A 145 -9.28 -4.16 2.57
C LEU A 145 -8.07 -3.54 3.29
N ASP A 146 -7.97 -3.75 4.60
CA ASP A 146 -6.84 -3.29 5.41
C ASP A 146 -5.91 -4.46 5.72
N VAL A 147 -4.73 -4.47 5.10
CA VAL A 147 -3.80 -5.61 5.12
C VAL A 147 -2.69 -5.38 6.14
N GLY A 148 -2.53 -6.32 7.08
CA GLY A 148 -1.65 -6.15 8.24
C GLY A 148 -2.26 -5.17 9.24
N SER A 149 -3.58 -5.23 9.40
CA SER A 149 -4.37 -4.23 10.13
C SER A 149 -4.07 -4.24 11.63
N CYS A 150 -3.75 -5.41 12.18
CA CYS A 150 -3.51 -5.68 13.60
C CYS A 150 -4.70 -5.40 14.56
N TYR A 151 -5.39 -4.27 14.41
CA TYR A 151 -6.45 -3.81 15.31
C TYR A 151 -7.64 -3.10 14.64
N ASN A 152 -7.69 -3.03 13.30
CA ASN A 152 -8.78 -2.42 12.53
C ASN A 152 -9.07 -0.94 12.88
N PRO A 153 -8.14 0.00 12.56
CA PRO A 153 -8.31 1.43 12.86
C PRO A 153 -9.47 2.11 12.14
N PHE A 154 -10.10 1.44 11.17
CA PHE A 154 -11.12 1.99 10.29
C PHE A 154 -12.54 1.53 10.67
N GLU A 155 -12.71 0.65 11.64
CA GLU A 155 -14.01 0.04 11.99
C GLU A 155 -15.09 1.07 12.34
N MET A 156 -14.72 2.12 13.06
CA MET A 156 -15.65 3.13 13.57
C MET A 156 -16.08 4.16 12.51
N GLU A 157 -15.56 4.07 11.28
CA GLU A 157 -15.88 5.01 10.22
C GLU A 157 -17.13 4.57 9.45
N ASP A 158 -18.21 5.34 9.56
CA ASP A 158 -19.48 5.02 8.91
C ASP A 158 -19.37 4.90 7.39
N MET A 159 -18.46 5.67 6.77
CA MET A 159 -18.23 5.62 5.33
C MET A 159 -17.56 4.33 4.84
N PHE A 160 -17.06 3.47 5.74
CA PHE A 160 -16.29 2.29 5.38
C PHE A 160 -17.01 0.98 5.69
N LYS A 161 -16.86 0.02 4.78
CA LYS A 161 -17.11 -1.41 5.00
C LYS A 161 -15.75 -2.10 4.99
N VAL A 162 -15.21 -2.35 6.18
CA VAL A 162 -13.82 -2.80 6.34
C VAL A 162 -13.73 -4.33 6.41
N THR A 163 -12.83 -4.91 5.63
CA THR A 163 -12.28 -6.25 5.81
C THR A 163 -10.86 -6.08 6.32
N ALA A 164 -10.66 -6.21 7.63
CA ALA A 164 -9.34 -6.11 8.25
C ALA A 164 -8.72 -7.51 8.34
N ILE A 165 -7.48 -7.65 7.87
CA ILE A 165 -6.76 -8.93 7.87
C ILE A 165 -5.36 -8.82 8.46
N ASP A 166 -4.90 -9.89 9.10
CA ASP A 166 -3.54 -10.02 9.61
C ASP A 166 -3.11 -11.51 9.66
N LEU A 167 -1.81 -11.79 9.80
CA LEU A 167 -1.31 -13.17 9.90
C LEU A 167 -1.87 -13.92 11.12
N VAL A 168 -2.22 -13.17 12.17
CA VAL A 168 -2.85 -13.70 13.39
C VAL A 168 -4.03 -12.81 13.79
N ALA A 169 -5.18 -13.45 14.00
CA ALA A 169 -6.39 -12.79 14.51
C ALA A 169 -6.31 -12.60 16.04
N VAL A 170 -5.69 -11.50 16.49
CA VAL A 170 -5.64 -11.14 17.92
C VAL A 170 -6.88 -10.34 18.35
N GLN A 171 -7.53 -9.62 17.43
CA GLN A 171 -8.76 -8.87 17.69
C GLN A 171 -9.96 -9.55 17.02
N PRO A 172 -11.17 -9.53 17.64
CA PRO A 172 -12.35 -10.19 17.07
C PRO A 172 -12.76 -9.68 15.67
N ASN A 173 -12.44 -8.42 15.37
CA ASN A 173 -12.76 -7.71 14.14
C ASN A 173 -11.63 -7.76 13.09
N VAL A 174 -10.60 -8.60 13.30
CA VAL A 174 -9.48 -8.83 12.37
C VAL A 174 -9.44 -10.30 12.02
N LEU A 175 -9.53 -10.62 10.73
CA LEU A 175 -9.51 -11.99 10.22
C LEU A 175 -8.07 -12.46 10.01
N GLN A 176 -7.83 -13.73 10.30
CA GLN A 176 -6.55 -14.38 10.00
C GLN A 176 -6.40 -14.55 8.48
N CYS A 177 -5.30 -14.11 7.90
CA CYS A 177 -5.01 -14.25 6.48
C CYS A 177 -3.50 -14.08 6.24
N ASP A 178 -2.89 -15.05 5.55
CA ASP A 178 -1.60 -14.82 4.91
C ASP A 178 -1.83 -14.20 3.54
N PHE A 179 -1.71 -12.87 3.45
CA PHE A 179 -1.96 -12.14 2.22
C PHE A 179 -1.05 -12.56 1.05
N LEU A 180 0.16 -13.07 1.31
CA LEU A 180 1.04 -13.58 0.25
C LEU A 180 0.53 -14.89 -0.34
N SER A 181 -0.13 -15.73 0.46
CA SER A 181 -0.53 -17.09 0.09
C SER A 181 -2.04 -17.24 -0.17
N VAL A 182 -2.87 -16.28 0.24
CA VAL A 182 -4.33 -16.35 0.10
C VAL A 182 -4.76 -16.43 -1.36
N ASP A 183 -5.72 -17.29 -1.66
CA ASP A 183 -6.26 -17.41 -3.01
C ASP A 183 -7.12 -16.19 -3.38
N ILE A 184 -7.21 -15.94 -4.68
CA ILE A 184 -8.10 -14.93 -5.25
C ILE A 184 -9.03 -15.63 -6.24
N GLY A 185 -10.33 -15.46 -6.06
CA GLY A 185 -11.34 -16.10 -6.91
C GLY A 185 -12.64 -15.32 -6.96
N ARG A 186 -13.69 -15.93 -7.52
CA ARG A 186 -14.98 -15.27 -7.78
C ARG A 186 -15.84 -15.00 -6.54
N GLU A 187 -15.43 -15.50 -5.38
CA GLU A 187 -16.14 -15.30 -4.12
C GLU A 187 -15.17 -15.31 -2.94
N GLN A 188 -15.63 -14.75 -1.82
CA GLN A 188 -14.87 -14.80 -0.58
C GLN A 188 -15.18 -16.09 0.17
N ILE A 189 -14.13 -16.86 0.51
CA ILE A 189 -14.25 -18.11 1.25
C ILE A 189 -13.59 -17.93 2.61
N LEU A 190 -14.36 -18.19 3.67
CA LEU A 190 -13.91 -18.20 5.05
C LEU A 190 -13.75 -19.64 5.57
N SER A 191 -12.93 -19.82 6.59
CA SER A 191 -12.93 -21.05 7.40
C SER A 191 -14.30 -21.30 8.06
N ALA A 192 -14.53 -22.54 8.50
CA ALA A 192 -15.79 -22.93 9.15
C ALA A 192 -16.12 -22.09 10.39
N ASP A 193 -15.10 -21.69 11.16
CA ASP A 193 -15.24 -20.82 12.33
C ASP A 193 -15.33 -19.32 12.00
N LYS A 194 -15.27 -18.97 10.70
CA LYS A 194 -15.31 -17.61 10.15
C LYS A 194 -14.19 -16.69 10.64
N LYS A 195 -13.09 -17.24 11.18
CA LYS A 195 -11.96 -16.44 11.69
C LYS A 195 -10.82 -16.28 10.70
N LYS A 196 -10.76 -17.12 9.65
CA LYS A 196 -9.68 -17.12 8.66
C LYS A 196 -10.24 -16.92 7.25
N ILE A 197 -9.55 -16.11 6.45
CA ILE A 197 -9.79 -16.01 5.01
C ILE A 197 -8.98 -17.09 4.30
N LEU A 198 -9.67 -17.89 3.48
CA LEU A 198 -9.07 -18.90 2.61
C LEU A 198 -8.95 -18.37 1.18
N GLN A 199 -9.94 -17.60 0.73
CA GLN A 199 -9.96 -16.96 -0.58
C GLN A 199 -10.58 -15.57 -0.47
N LEU A 200 -9.99 -14.58 -1.15
CA LEU A 200 -10.55 -13.25 -1.33
C LEU A 200 -11.27 -13.15 -2.68
N HIS A 201 -12.36 -12.37 -2.71
CA HIS A 201 -13.08 -12.09 -3.95
C HIS A 201 -12.27 -11.13 -4.84
N GLU A 202 -12.07 -11.50 -6.09
CA GLU A 202 -11.46 -10.63 -7.10
C GLU A 202 -12.32 -9.39 -7.38
N GLU A 203 -11.66 -8.28 -7.69
CA GLU A 203 -12.29 -7.00 -8.04
C GLU A 203 -13.42 -6.55 -7.10
N SER A 204 -13.34 -6.85 -5.80
CA SER A 204 -14.42 -6.58 -4.84
C SER A 204 -14.19 -5.36 -3.95
N PHE A 205 -12.97 -4.83 -3.90
CA PHE A 205 -12.59 -3.72 -3.02
C PHE A 205 -12.47 -2.40 -3.76
N ASP A 206 -12.97 -1.33 -3.14
CA ASP A 206 -12.75 0.04 -3.62
C ASP A 206 -11.37 0.55 -3.18
N VAL A 207 -10.91 0.10 -2.01
CA VAL A 207 -9.64 0.50 -1.41
C VAL A 207 -8.87 -0.72 -0.89
N VAL A 208 -7.57 -0.75 -1.14
CA VAL A 208 -6.61 -1.63 -0.44
C VAL A 208 -5.61 -0.75 0.30
N VAL A 209 -5.35 -1.04 1.57
CA VAL A 209 -4.41 -0.28 2.40
C VAL A 209 -3.20 -1.14 2.76
N PHE A 210 -2.01 -0.67 2.37
CA PHE A 210 -0.73 -1.16 2.85
C PHE A 210 -0.11 -0.10 3.76
N SER A 211 -0.40 -0.21 5.06
CA SER A 211 0.17 0.68 6.07
C SER A 211 1.39 0.03 6.71
N LEU A 212 2.59 0.44 6.29
CA LEU A 212 3.88 -0.15 6.69
C LEU A 212 4.06 -1.64 6.31
N LEU A 213 3.14 -2.22 5.54
CA LEU A 213 3.16 -3.63 5.13
C LEU A 213 4.39 -3.98 4.29
N LEU A 214 4.79 -3.12 3.34
CA LEU A 214 5.88 -3.45 2.42
C LEU A 214 7.24 -3.54 3.14
N GLU A 215 7.42 -2.84 4.25
CA GLU A 215 8.61 -2.94 5.09
C GLU A 215 8.71 -4.28 5.81
N TYR A 216 7.56 -4.90 6.11
CA TYR A 216 7.50 -6.23 6.73
C TYR A 216 8.02 -7.32 5.81
N MET A 217 7.78 -7.18 4.50
CA MET A 217 8.11 -8.19 3.51
C MET A 217 9.63 -8.26 3.29
N PRO A 218 10.27 -9.43 3.46
CA PRO A 218 11.72 -9.50 3.55
C PRO A 218 12.42 -9.35 2.20
N CYS A 219 11.74 -9.60 1.07
CA CYS A 219 12.35 -9.46 -0.25
C CYS A 219 11.54 -8.59 -1.23
N PRO A 220 12.21 -7.97 -2.24
CA PRO A 220 11.55 -7.12 -3.23
C PRO A 220 10.46 -7.81 -4.04
N LYS A 221 10.61 -9.10 -4.31
CA LYS A 221 9.65 -9.90 -5.08
C LYS A 221 8.34 -10.11 -4.31
N GLN A 222 8.42 -10.39 -3.00
CA GLN A 222 7.23 -10.52 -2.14
C GLN A 222 6.47 -9.19 -2.02
N ARG A 223 7.16 -8.05 -1.94
CA ARG A 223 6.53 -6.72 -1.99
C ARG A 223 5.76 -6.50 -3.29
N TYR A 224 6.36 -6.88 -4.42
CA TYR A 224 5.68 -6.84 -5.71
C TYR A 224 4.45 -7.76 -5.74
N LEU A 225 4.56 -9.00 -5.23
CA LEU A 225 3.43 -9.94 -5.18
C LEU A 225 2.27 -9.38 -4.36
N CYS A 226 2.54 -8.68 -3.25
CA CYS A 226 1.50 -7.96 -2.51
C CYS A 226 0.78 -6.94 -3.40
N CYS A 227 1.52 -6.10 -4.12
CA CYS A 227 0.93 -5.12 -5.03
C CYS A 227 0.17 -5.77 -6.21
N SER A 228 0.67 -6.89 -6.73
CA SER A 228 -0.01 -7.68 -7.77
C SER A 228 -1.34 -8.24 -7.29
N LYS A 229 -1.39 -8.82 -6.08
CA LYS A 229 -2.65 -9.25 -5.46
C LYS A 229 -3.59 -8.08 -5.22
N ALA A 230 -3.10 -6.96 -4.69
CA ALA A 230 -3.93 -5.77 -4.52
C ALA A 230 -4.54 -5.28 -5.84
N TYR A 231 -3.81 -5.36 -6.96
CA TYR A 231 -4.34 -5.05 -8.28
C TYR A 231 -5.51 -5.98 -8.67
N ASN A 232 -5.41 -7.27 -8.39
CA ASN A 232 -6.47 -8.23 -8.71
C ASN A 232 -7.69 -8.08 -7.79
N LEU A 233 -7.50 -7.62 -6.56
CA LEU A 233 -8.57 -7.42 -5.57
C LEU A 233 -9.31 -6.09 -5.72
N LEU A 234 -8.65 -5.07 -6.28
CA LEU A 234 -9.26 -3.77 -6.51
C LEU A 234 -10.23 -3.82 -7.69
N LYS A 235 -11.40 -3.19 -7.52
CA LYS A 235 -12.27 -2.81 -8.64
C LYS A 235 -11.50 -1.92 -9.61
N LYS A 236 -11.94 -1.86 -10.87
CA LYS A 236 -11.55 -0.75 -11.76
C LYS A 236 -11.86 0.56 -11.07
N ASN A 237 -10.93 1.52 -11.12
CA ASN A 237 -11.01 2.82 -10.42
C ASN A 237 -10.81 2.74 -8.90
N GLY A 238 -10.56 1.57 -8.33
CA GLY A 238 -10.15 1.42 -6.94
C GLY A 238 -8.75 1.98 -6.69
N ILE A 239 -8.44 2.27 -5.42
CA ILE A 239 -7.17 2.87 -5.01
C ILE A 239 -6.40 1.99 -4.03
N LEU A 240 -5.10 1.87 -4.26
CA LEU A 240 -4.12 1.28 -3.36
C LEU A 240 -3.42 2.40 -2.60
N PHE A 241 -3.49 2.37 -1.28
CA PHE A 241 -2.64 3.17 -0.40
C PHE A 241 -1.37 2.40 -0.08
N ILE A 242 -0.23 3.08 -0.22
CA ILE A 242 1.06 2.59 0.28
C ILE A 242 1.60 3.65 1.22
N ILE A 243 1.68 3.33 2.50
CA ILE A 243 2.34 4.13 3.52
C ILE A 243 3.64 3.42 3.89
N SER A 244 4.77 4.06 3.64
CA SER A 244 6.10 3.54 4.04
C SER A 244 6.80 4.55 4.92
N PRO A 245 7.71 4.10 5.80
CA PRO A 245 8.56 5.00 6.55
C PRO A 245 9.43 5.88 5.65
N ASP A 246 9.70 7.09 6.14
CA ASP A 246 10.69 8.00 5.59
C ASP A 246 11.94 7.93 6.45
N SER A 247 12.96 7.23 5.94
CA SER A 247 14.15 6.87 6.72
C SER A 247 15.32 7.85 6.56
N LYS A 248 15.19 8.96 5.80
CA LYS A 248 16.34 9.82 5.41
C LYS A 248 15.93 11.28 5.14
N HIS A 249 16.93 12.16 5.03
CA HIS A 249 16.78 13.53 4.53
C HIS A 249 15.97 13.61 3.23
N VAL A 250 15.32 14.77 3.01
CA VAL A 250 14.48 15.03 1.83
C VAL A 250 15.21 14.66 0.53
N GLY A 251 14.61 13.77 -0.25
CA GLY A 251 15.11 13.37 -1.58
C GLY A 251 15.93 12.07 -1.62
N ALA A 252 16.39 11.52 -0.48
CA ALA A 252 17.22 10.31 -0.47
C ALA A 252 16.50 9.07 -1.06
N ASN A 253 15.19 8.97 -0.87
CA ASN A 253 14.36 7.88 -1.38
C ASN A 253 13.74 8.17 -2.75
N ALA A 254 14.02 9.31 -3.39
CA ALA A 254 13.35 9.73 -4.62
C ALA A 254 13.52 8.71 -5.77
N LYS A 255 14.70 8.08 -5.89
CA LYS A 255 14.96 7.03 -6.89
C LYS A 255 14.14 5.76 -6.63
N LEU A 256 13.97 5.38 -5.36
CA LEU A 256 13.14 4.23 -4.96
C LEU A 256 11.66 4.53 -5.23
N ILE A 257 11.15 5.69 -4.81
CA ILE A 257 9.77 6.08 -5.09
C ILE A 257 9.50 6.17 -6.60
N LYS A 258 10.48 6.59 -7.41
CA LYS A 258 10.38 6.56 -8.88
C LYS A 258 10.34 5.13 -9.42
N SER A 259 11.16 4.21 -8.89
CA SER A 259 11.12 2.80 -9.32
C SER A 259 9.81 2.10 -8.93
N TRP A 260 9.23 2.42 -7.77
CA TRP A 260 7.93 1.90 -7.37
C TRP A 260 6.85 2.35 -8.35
N ARG A 261 6.86 3.64 -8.72
CA ARG A 261 5.93 4.16 -9.72
C ARG A 261 6.11 3.43 -11.06
N TYR A 262 7.35 3.16 -11.48
CA TYR A 262 7.63 2.43 -12.71
C TYR A 262 7.03 1.02 -12.69
N VAL A 263 7.38 0.23 -11.68
CA VAL A 263 6.92 -1.15 -11.51
C VAL A 263 5.38 -1.22 -11.40
N LEU A 264 4.78 -0.35 -10.59
CA LEU A 264 3.33 -0.32 -10.42
C LEU A 264 2.61 0.19 -11.68
N SER A 265 3.21 1.09 -12.45
CA SER A 265 2.67 1.50 -13.75
C SER A 265 2.72 0.38 -14.79
N LYS A 266 3.74 -0.48 -14.78
CA LYS A 266 3.78 -1.72 -15.60
C LYS A 266 2.67 -2.70 -15.22
N LEU A 267 2.33 -2.78 -13.93
CA LEU A 267 1.21 -3.60 -13.45
C LEU A 267 -0.15 -3.05 -13.90
N GLY A 268 -0.29 -1.73 -14.03
CA GLY A 268 -1.54 -1.07 -14.46
C GLY A 268 -2.04 0.01 -13.49
N PHE A 269 -1.20 0.43 -12.54
CA PHE A 269 -1.51 1.51 -11.61
C PHE A 269 -1.01 2.87 -12.09
N MET A 270 -1.87 3.90 -11.98
CA MET A 270 -1.47 5.30 -12.09
C MET A 270 -1.26 5.88 -10.70
N ARG A 271 -0.07 6.44 -10.41
CA ARG A 271 0.13 7.22 -9.18
C ARG A 271 -0.68 8.51 -9.26
N ILE A 272 -1.65 8.67 -8.37
CA ILE A 272 -2.52 9.85 -8.33
C ILE A 272 -2.12 10.85 -7.26
N LYS A 273 -1.46 10.39 -6.19
CA LYS A 273 -0.93 11.25 -5.12
C LYS A 273 0.37 10.72 -4.53
N TYR A 274 1.24 11.64 -4.13
CA TYR A 274 2.41 11.42 -3.30
C TYR A 274 2.49 12.59 -2.33
N GLU A 275 2.59 12.30 -1.04
CA GLU A 275 2.74 13.28 0.02
C GLU A 275 3.76 12.75 1.03
N LYS A 276 4.66 13.63 1.49
CA LYS A 276 5.62 13.31 2.54
C LYS A 276 5.13 13.96 3.82
N LEU A 277 4.77 13.14 4.81
CA LEU A 277 4.55 13.60 6.18
C LEU A 277 5.88 13.45 6.94
N ARG A 278 5.92 13.93 8.19
CA ARG A 278 7.14 14.07 8.99
C ARG A 278 8.04 12.81 9.01
N HIS A 279 7.42 11.63 9.04
CA HIS A 279 8.11 10.34 9.19
C HIS A 279 7.68 9.26 8.20
N ILE A 280 6.81 9.60 7.24
CA ILE A 280 6.22 8.63 6.31
C ILE A 280 6.04 9.21 4.92
N HIS A 281 6.25 8.36 3.92
CA HIS A 281 5.81 8.54 2.55
C HIS A 281 4.40 8.00 2.38
N CYS A 282 3.50 8.83 1.88
CA CYS A 282 2.11 8.51 1.65
C CYS A 282 1.82 8.52 0.15
N LEU A 283 1.53 7.35 -0.44
CA LEU A 283 1.29 7.19 -1.87
C LEU A 283 -0.10 6.66 -2.13
N ILE A 284 -0.72 7.15 -3.20
CA ILE A 284 -1.99 6.62 -3.71
C ILE A 284 -1.81 6.24 -5.17
N PHE A 285 -2.14 4.98 -5.46
CA PHE A 285 -2.14 4.39 -6.79
C PHE A 285 -3.55 3.99 -7.17
N ARG A 286 -4.02 4.42 -8.33
CA ARG A 286 -5.33 4.08 -8.87
C ARG A 286 -5.21 2.94 -9.87
N LYS A 287 -6.02 1.88 -9.73
CA LYS A 287 -6.15 0.83 -10.74
C LYS A 287 -6.82 1.42 -11.97
N CYS A 288 -6.07 1.59 -13.06
CA CYS A 288 -6.58 2.23 -14.27
C CYS A 288 -7.75 1.44 -14.88
N ILE A 289 -8.68 2.16 -15.52
CA ILE A 289 -9.67 1.55 -16.42
C ILE A 289 -8.94 0.96 -17.62
N TYR A 290 -7.98 1.73 -18.12
CA TYR A 290 -7.18 1.45 -19.30
C TYR A 290 -5.74 1.21 -18.87
N LYS A 291 -5.30 -0.05 -18.84
CA LYS A 291 -3.94 -0.43 -18.40
C LYS A 291 -2.86 0.31 -19.19
N GLU A 292 -3.08 0.51 -20.49
CA GLU A 292 -2.25 1.27 -21.42
C GLU A 292 -1.97 2.71 -20.97
N VAL A 293 -2.91 3.34 -20.24
CA VAL A 293 -2.71 4.70 -19.70
C VAL A 293 -1.62 4.70 -18.62
N ALA A 294 -1.60 3.68 -17.76
CA ALA A 294 -0.51 3.51 -16.80
C ALA A 294 0.81 3.15 -17.50
N LEU A 295 0.76 2.21 -18.45
CA LEU A 295 1.94 1.76 -19.21
C LEU A 295 2.62 2.92 -19.96
N ARG A 296 1.85 3.84 -20.54
CA ARG A 296 2.39 5.00 -21.27
C ARG A 296 3.39 5.77 -20.43
N TRP A 297 3.10 6.01 -19.15
CA TRP A 297 4.04 6.73 -18.29
C TRP A 297 5.37 5.98 -18.12
N ALA A 298 5.30 4.66 -17.91
CA ALA A 298 6.48 3.81 -17.76
C ALA A 298 7.30 3.73 -19.05
N ASN A 299 6.63 3.60 -20.21
CA ASN A 299 7.28 3.50 -21.52
C ASN A 299 7.96 4.81 -21.96
N MET A 300 7.54 5.96 -21.43
CA MET A 300 8.22 7.25 -21.64
C MET A 300 9.48 7.44 -20.78
N GLN A 301 9.77 6.49 -19.87
CA GLN A 301 10.97 6.59 -19.04
C GLN A 301 12.14 5.88 -19.72
N THR A 302 13.29 6.54 -19.78
CA THR A 302 14.56 5.92 -20.17
C THR A 302 15.42 5.73 -18.93
N PHE A 303 15.96 4.53 -18.77
CA PHE A 303 16.86 4.18 -17.67
C PHE A 303 18.08 3.44 -18.22
N SER A 304 19.21 3.56 -17.53
CA SER A 304 20.38 2.73 -17.82
C SER A 304 20.07 1.26 -17.53
N GLU A 305 20.47 0.36 -18.42
CA GLU A 305 20.37 -1.10 -18.23
C GLU A 305 21.13 -1.57 -16.98
N SER A 306 22.18 -0.85 -16.56
CA SER A 306 22.94 -1.13 -15.34
C SER A 306 22.22 -0.76 -14.05
N ASN A 307 21.07 -0.07 -14.11
CA ASN A 307 20.37 0.38 -12.92
C ASN A 307 19.46 -0.71 -12.34
N ILE A 308 19.94 -1.38 -11.28
CA ILE A 308 19.25 -2.47 -10.59
C ILE A 308 17.79 -2.17 -10.21
N LEU A 309 17.44 -0.90 -9.97
CA LEU A 309 16.08 -0.49 -9.63
C LEU A 309 15.07 -0.67 -10.77
N TYR A 310 15.53 -0.77 -12.01
CA TYR A 310 14.70 -0.83 -13.22
C TYR A 310 14.96 -2.08 -14.06
N GLN A 311 15.88 -2.95 -13.66
CA GLN A 311 16.20 -4.21 -14.35
C GLN A 311 15.10 -5.26 -14.27
N SER A 312 14.21 -5.15 -13.28
CA SER A 312 13.21 -6.16 -12.97
C SER A 312 11.87 -5.48 -12.72
N GLU A 313 10.87 -5.86 -13.52
CA GLU A 313 9.51 -5.30 -13.46
C GLU A 313 8.64 -5.94 -12.37
N ASP A 314 9.23 -6.83 -11.58
CA ASP A 314 8.57 -7.67 -10.59
C ASP A 314 9.22 -7.56 -9.19
N LYS A 315 9.93 -6.45 -8.93
CA LYS A 315 10.57 -6.15 -7.65
C LYS A 315 10.27 -4.73 -7.19
N ILE A 316 9.86 -4.58 -5.93
CA ILE A 316 9.71 -3.28 -5.27
C ILE A 316 10.82 -3.18 -4.23
N PHE A 317 11.80 -2.30 -4.41
CA PHE A 317 12.96 -2.17 -3.53
C PHE A 317 12.76 -1.14 -2.41
N ILE A 318 13.25 -1.43 -1.21
CA ILE A 318 13.28 -0.51 -0.05
C ILE A 318 14.75 -0.21 0.31
N PRO A 319 15.05 0.83 1.10
CA PRO A 319 16.43 1.16 1.47
C PRO A 319 17.22 -0.02 2.07
N GLN A 320 16.55 -0.89 2.83
CA GLN A 320 17.14 -2.01 3.55
C GLN A 320 17.66 -3.12 2.62
N ASP A 321 17.25 -3.16 1.35
CA ASP A 321 17.74 -4.13 0.37
C ASP A 321 19.20 -3.89 -0.04
N PHE A 322 19.70 -2.67 0.16
CA PHE A 322 21.02 -2.24 -0.32
C PHE A 322 22.08 -2.21 0.79
N LYS A 323 21.72 -2.56 2.02
CA LYS A 323 22.68 -2.62 3.13
C LYS A 323 23.65 -3.80 2.95
N THR A 324 24.95 -3.58 3.17
CA THR A 324 25.96 -4.65 3.13
C THR A 324 25.91 -5.54 4.38
N VAL A 325 26.61 -6.68 4.38
CA VAL A 325 26.69 -7.58 5.54
C VAL A 325 27.40 -6.90 6.73
N ASP A 326 28.40 -6.06 6.46
CA ASP A 326 29.12 -5.30 7.50
C ASP A 326 28.29 -4.16 8.09
N ASP A 327 27.46 -3.49 7.26
CA ASP A 327 26.47 -2.52 7.75
C ASP A 327 25.43 -3.19 8.67
N LYS A 328 25.11 -4.46 8.42
CA LYS A 328 24.15 -5.26 9.21
C LYS A 328 24.74 -5.78 10.53
N HIS A 329 26.05 -6.02 10.61
CA HIS A 329 26.72 -6.39 11.87
C HIS A 329 26.94 -5.18 12.79
N ASN A 330 27.10 -3.98 12.22
CA ASN A 330 27.10 -2.71 12.96
C ASN A 330 25.69 -2.23 13.37
N GLU A 331 24.61 -2.98 13.12
CA GLU A 331 23.27 -2.66 13.63
C GLU A 331 23.15 -2.75 15.17
N ASN A 332 24.16 -3.31 15.85
CA ASN A 332 24.35 -3.18 17.30
C ASN A 332 24.91 -1.82 17.74
N SER A 333 25.20 -0.90 16.80
CA SER A 333 25.66 0.46 17.10
C SER A 333 24.51 1.47 17.06
N ASN A 334 24.54 2.42 18.01
CA ASN A 334 23.44 3.33 18.37
C ASN A 334 22.89 4.23 17.24
N HIS A 335 23.55 4.33 16.08
CA HIS A 335 23.24 5.35 15.07
C HIS A 335 22.08 4.93 14.13
N ASP A 336 22.04 3.68 13.66
CA ASP A 336 20.97 3.17 12.77
C ASP A 336 19.73 2.65 13.54
N ILE A 337 19.91 2.38 14.85
CA ILE A 337 18.82 2.16 15.80
C ILE A 337 17.88 3.38 15.81
N HIS A 338 18.44 4.58 15.62
CA HIS A 338 17.74 5.86 15.52
C HIS A 338 16.90 5.98 14.24
N ASP A 339 17.33 5.43 13.10
CA ASP A 339 16.60 5.56 11.83
C ASP A 339 15.41 4.59 11.69
N LEU A 340 15.55 3.39 12.25
CA LEU A 340 14.41 2.48 12.41
C LEU A 340 13.49 2.96 13.54
N LEU A 341 14.01 3.66 14.58
CA LEU A 341 13.18 4.43 15.52
C LEU A 341 12.41 5.54 14.77
N CYS A 342 13.06 6.35 13.92
CA CYS A 342 12.45 7.38 13.07
C CYS A 342 11.33 6.86 12.16
N SER A 343 11.48 5.63 11.68
CA SER A 343 10.51 4.96 10.82
C SER A 343 9.24 4.49 11.54
N PHE A 344 9.34 4.24 12.85
CA PHE A 344 8.21 3.99 13.74
C PHE A 344 7.79 5.24 14.52
N ASN A 345 8.48 6.38 14.35
CA ASN A 345 8.24 7.66 15.02
C ASN A 345 7.04 8.44 14.45
N GLU A 346 5.82 7.93 14.61
CA GLU A 346 4.73 8.83 15.05
C GLU A 346 4.96 9.23 16.54
N LEU A 347 6.22 9.50 16.94
CA LEU A 347 6.71 9.55 18.33
C LEU A 347 7.61 10.78 18.55
N PRO A 348 7.55 11.42 19.73
CA PRO A 348 7.93 12.82 19.88
C PRO A 348 9.35 12.95 20.40
N PHE A 349 10.41 12.74 19.61
CA PHE A 349 11.74 13.21 20.00
C PHE A 349 12.46 13.80 18.79
N ALA A 350 12.24 15.10 18.60
CA ALA A 350 13.30 15.96 18.14
C ALA A 350 13.96 16.57 19.39
N GLU A 351 15.26 16.82 19.27
CA GLU A 351 16.19 17.38 20.27
C GLU A 351 16.74 16.30 21.22
N LEU A 352 18.03 15.96 21.17
CA LEU A 352 19.22 16.75 20.79
C LEU A 352 19.95 16.24 19.53
#